data_AF-A0A6P2AHP0-F1
#
_entry.id   AF-A0A6P2AHP0-F1
#
_cell.length_a   1.000
_cell.length_b   1.000
_cell.length_c   1.000
_cell.angle_alpha   90.00
_cell.angle_beta   90.00
_cell.angle_gamma   90.00
#
_symmetry.space_group_name_H-M   'P 1'
#
loop_
_entity.id
_entity.type
_entity.pdbx_description
1 polymer ?
#
loop_
_entity_poly.entity_id
_entity_poly.type
_entity_poly.pdbx_seq_one_letter_code
_entity_poly.pdbx_strand_id
1 'polypeptide(L)'
;MPPITVAFIDKKETNLSDVGNFEKYVNDHIDYGYILDGMQRLNTLRSASELDGFDDSRVAYVNIIVATNQDKLLYRMITLNNGQKPMTPRHQIEILTAEMFDFSELKCISVQTEKERADKIIRGAFNLGDISRGYLAFLTNNVNNENDKIINEKMDEILVSRVLDARNTNNSLKFEDVINLVDKLSFDDFCKSWFKINNNLIGFCVGIKQSYDDLKNVNPKTFSDSLKLFEEGFDAINPSKVNLGKYRRQLSCEFIKSYANLLEKDGDDLAEYFMEFTS
;
A
#
# COMPACT_ATOMS: atom_id res chain seq x y z
N MET A 1 24.94 22.91 0.19
CA MET A 1 23.64 22.29 -0.15
C MET A 1 23.08 21.66 1.13
N PRO A 2 21.79 21.81 1.45
CA PRO A 2 21.18 21.08 2.58
C PRO A 2 21.31 19.55 2.38
N PRO A 3 21.42 18.75 3.45
CA PRO A 3 21.81 17.35 3.33
C PRO A 3 20.73 16.49 2.65
N ILE A 4 21.16 15.56 1.80
CA ILE A 4 20.27 14.54 1.21
C ILE A 4 19.98 13.51 2.31
N THR A 5 18.72 13.17 2.53
CA THR A 5 18.36 12.14 3.50
C THR A 5 18.23 10.80 2.80
N VAL A 6 19.09 9.85 3.17
CA VAL A 6 19.07 8.46 2.68
C VAL A 6 18.56 7.57 3.80
N ALA A 7 17.67 6.64 3.47
CA ALA A 7 17.12 5.71 4.45
C ALA A 7 17.32 4.25 4.06
N PHE A 8 17.47 3.41 5.06
CA PHE A 8 17.72 1.97 4.94
C PHE A 8 16.76 1.18 5.82
N ILE A 9 16.41 -0.02 5.38
CA ILE A 9 15.63 -0.99 6.16
C ILE A 9 16.54 -2.08 6.69
N ASP A 10 16.65 -2.17 8.01
CA ASP A 10 17.33 -3.26 8.67
C ASP A 10 16.33 -4.20 9.36
N LYS A 11 15.84 -5.20 8.61
CA LYS A 11 14.92 -6.21 9.14
C LYS A 11 15.56 -7.09 10.23
N LYS A 12 16.89 -7.11 10.36
CA LYS A 12 17.64 -7.96 11.31
C LYS A 12 17.88 -7.29 12.67
N GLU A 13 17.47 -6.03 12.80
CA GLU A 13 17.66 -5.22 14.02
C GLU A 13 19.12 -5.25 14.52
N THR A 14 20.04 -5.06 13.58
CA THR A 14 21.48 -5.01 13.84
C THR A 14 21.76 -3.91 14.85
N ASN A 15 22.70 -4.15 15.77
CA ASN A 15 23.12 -3.13 16.71
C ASN A 15 23.98 -2.07 16.01
N LEU A 16 23.35 -0.96 15.62
CA LEU A 16 23.98 0.18 14.96
C LEU A 16 24.20 1.37 15.90
N SER A 17 24.31 1.12 17.21
CA SER A 17 24.55 2.18 18.21
C SER A 17 25.99 2.72 18.17
N ASP A 18 26.93 1.93 17.67
CA ASP A 18 28.31 2.35 17.44
C ASP A 18 28.48 2.97 16.04
N VAL A 19 29.21 4.08 15.95
CA VAL A 19 29.42 4.83 14.71
C VAL A 19 30.15 3.99 13.66
N GLY A 20 31.16 3.23 14.05
CA GLY A 20 31.93 2.40 13.09
C GLY A 20 31.08 1.27 12.52
N ASN A 21 30.25 0.63 13.34
CA ASN A 21 29.30 -0.36 12.87
C ASN A 21 28.22 0.23 11.96
N PHE A 22 27.75 1.45 12.27
CA PHE A 22 26.78 2.17 11.44
C PHE A 22 27.38 2.51 10.06
N GLU A 23 28.58 3.09 10.03
CA GLU A 23 29.28 3.43 8.78
C GLU A 23 29.53 2.20 7.92
N LYS A 24 29.98 1.10 8.54
CA LYS A 24 30.17 -0.16 7.83
C LYS A 24 28.86 -0.68 7.24
N TYR A 25 27.79 -0.71 8.03
CA TYR A 25 26.48 -1.14 7.56
C TYR A 25 26.02 -0.34 6.33
N VAL A 26 26.12 0.99 6.39
CA VAL A 26 25.72 1.88 5.30
C VAL A 26 26.53 1.63 4.04
N ASN A 27 27.86 1.54 4.15
CA ASN A 27 28.73 1.32 2.99
C ASN A 27 28.49 -0.06 2.35
N ASP A 28 28.30 -1.10 3.17
CA ASP A 28 28.04 -2.46 2.72
C ASP A 28 26.66 -2.62 2.04
N HIS A 29 25.71 -1.72 2.32
CA HIS A 29 24.32 -1.82 1.86
C HIS A 29 23.85 -0.61 1.05
N ILE A 30 24.77 0.22 0.53
CA ILE A 30 24.45 1.50 -0.11
C ILE A 30 23.43 1.37 -1.25
N ASP A 31 23.48 0.27 -1.99
CA ASP A 31 22.57 -0.05 -3.11
C ASP A 31 21.11 -0.30 -2.67
N TYR A 32 20.89 -0.60 -1.39
CA TYR A 32 19.57 -0.80 -0.80
C TYR A 32 19.03 0.46 -0.11
N GLY A 33 19.78 1.56 -0.17
CA GLY A 33 19.35 2.86 0.34
C GLY A 33 18.38 3.54 -0.60
N TYR A 34 17.31 4.12 -0.07
CA TYR A 34 16.38 4.95 -0.83
C TYR A 34 16.40 6.39 -0.35
N ILE A 35 16.09 7.32 -1.24
CA ILE A 35 16.11 8.76 -0.92
C ILE A 35 14.82 9.15 -0.22
N LEU A 36 14.91 9.40 1.08
CA LEU A 36 13.79 9.83 1.91
C LEU A 36 13.45 11.31 1.69
N ASP A 37 14.48 12.14 1.45
CA ASP A 37 14.34 13.55 1.13
C ASP A 37 15.55 14.04 0.33
N GLY A 38 15.31 14.94 -0.62
CA GLY A 38 16.33 15.53 -1.47
C GLY A 38 16.39 14.99 -2.89
N MET A 39 15.36 14.30 -3.39
CA MET A 39 15.32 13.80 -4.77
C MET A 39 15.57 14.89 -5.82
N GLN A 40 14.95 16.07 -5.68
CA GLN A 40 15.22 17.18 -6.59
C GLN A 40 16.67 17.69 -6.48
N ARG A 41 17.22 17.75 -5.26
CA ARG A 41 18.61 18.15 -5.04
C ARG A 41 19.60 17.16 -5.67
N LEU A 42 19.31 15.86 -5.55
CA LEU A 42 20.10 14.80 -6.17
C LEU A 42 20.05 14.88 -7.70
N ASN A 43 18.86 15.09 -8.28
CA ASN A 43 18.72 15.28 -9.73
C ASN A 43 19.44 16.54 -10.22
N THR A 44 19.35 17.65 -9.51
CA THR A 44 20.09 18.88 -9.84
C THR A 44 21.60 18.67 -9.74
N LEU A 45 22.08 17.95 -8.72
CA LEU A 45 23.50 17.59 -8.62
C LEU A 45 23.95 16.73 -9.80
N ARG A 46 23.15 15.74 -10.20
CA ARG A 46 23.42 14.94 -11.39
C ARG A 46 23.52 15.79 -12.64
N SER A 47 22.57 16.68 -12.90
CA SER A 47 22.65 17.59 -14.04
C SER A 47 23.82 18.57 -13.95
N ALA A 48 24.17 19.04 -12.76
CA ALA A 48 25.33 19.91 -12.56
C ALA A 48 26.66 19.18 -12.78
N SER A 49 26.73 17.87 -12.51
CA SER A 49 27.93 17.06 -12.72
C SER A 49 28.31 16.91 -14.19
N GLU A 50 27.39 17.22 -15.11
CA GLU A 50 27.61 17.21 -16.56
C GLU A 50 28.16 18.55 -17.09
N LEU A 51 28.26 19.58 -16.24
CA LEU A 51 28.71 20.92 -16.63
C LEU A 51 30.23 21.08 -16.44
N ASP A 52 30.86 21.78 -17.39
CA ASP A 52 32.27 22.15 -17.29
C ASP A 52 32.54 23.01 -16.03
N GLY A 53 33.56 22.62 -15.27
CA GLY A 53 33.93 23.29 -14.02
C GLY A 53 33.21 22.77 -12.77
N PHE A 54 32.47 21.66 -12.87
CA PHE A 54 31.98 20.95 -11.69
C PHE A 54 33.14 20.37 -10.88
N ASP A 55 33.14 20.64 -9.57
CA ASP A 55 34.15 20.19 -8.62
C ASP A 55 33.63 18.97 -7.86
N ASP A 56 34.03 17.79 -8.31
CA ASP A 56 33.66 16.49 -7.75
C ASP A 56 34.29 16.22 -6.37
N SER A 57 35.31 16.99 -5.99
CA SER A 57 35.97 16.88 -4.68
C SER A 57 35.16 17.50 -3.54
N ARG A 58 34.08 18.23 -3.85
CA ARG A 58 33.24 18.88 -2.84
C ARG A 58 32.46 17.87 -2.01
N VAL A 59 32.61 17.99 -0.70
CA VAL A 59 31.89 17.16 0.27
C VAL A 59 30.39 17.45 0.20
N ALA A 60 29.60 16.42 -0.10
CA ALA A 60 28.16 16.44 0.05
C ALA A 60 27.78 15.88 1.42
N TYR A 61 27.02 16.65 2.20
CA TYR A 61 26.48 16.16 3.47
C TYR A 61 25.27 15.29 3.21
N VAL A 62 25.22 14.13 3.86
CA VAL A 62 24.08 13.22 3.85
C VAL A 62 23.59 13.00 5.28
N ASN A 63 22.28 12.85 5.43
CA ASN A 63 21.65 12.44 6.67
C ASN A 63 21.16 11.00 6.49
N ILE A 64 21.63 10.09 7.34
CA ILE A 64 21.35 8.67 7.16
C ILE A 64 20.42 8.17 8.26
N ILE A 65 19.39 7.42 7.88
CA ILE A 65 18.43 6.86 8.81
C ILE A 65 18.30 5.37 8.53
N VAL A 66 18.44 4.56 9.57
CA VAL A 66 18.18 3.13 9.48
C VAL A 66 16.97 2.81 10.34
N ALA A 67 15.98 2.11 9.78
CA ALA A 67 14.78 1.71 10.48
C ALA A 67 14.53 0.20 10.36
N THR A 68 13.91 -0.39 11.38
CA THR A 68 13.68 -1.85 11.40
C THR A 68 12.56 -2.31 10.49
N ASN A 69 11.70 -1.39 10.05
CA ASN A 69 10.69 -1.62 9.03
C ASN A 69 10.43 -0.32 8.25
N GLN A 70 9.84 -0.48 7.08
CA GLN A 70 9.55 0.63 6.18
C GLN A 70 8.53 1.60 6.79
N ASP A 71 7.59 1.06 7.57
CA ASP A 71 6.50 1.78 8.21
C ASP A 71 7.00 2.91 9.12
N LYS A 72 8.19 2.78 9.72
CA LYS A 72 8.82 3.82 10.55
C LYS A 72 9.36 5.00 9.73
N LEU A 73 9.71 4.79 8.47
CA LEU A 73 10.27 5.83 7.58
C LEU A 73 9.18 6.64 6.88
N LEU A 74 8.00 6.04 6.73
CA LEU A 74 6.75 6.64 6.26
C LEU A 74 6.45 7.99 6.96
N TYR A 75 6.53 8.03 8.30
CA TYR A 75 6.30 9.23 9.12
C TYR A 75 7.17 10.41 8.71
N ARG A 76 8.43 10.13 8.39
CA ARG A 76 9.40 11.14 8.09
C ARG A 76 9.28 11.64 6.64
N MET A 77 8.98 10.76 5.67
CA MET A 77 8.65 11.21 4.31
C MET A 77 7.46 12.16 4.26
N ILE A 78 6.44 11.90 5.08
CA ILE A 78 5.20 12.71 5.12
C ILE A 78 5.45 14.07 5.79
N THR A 79 6.13 14.09 6.94
CA THR A 79 6.39 15.32 7.71
C THR A 79 7.46 16.24 7.11
N LEU A 80 8.35 15.72 6.26
CA LEU A 80 9.45 16.49 5.64
C LEU A 80 9.02 17.45 4.52
N ASN A 81 7.77 17.39 4.05
CA ASN A 81 7.26 18.24 2.96
C ASN A 81 6.74 19.63 3.40
N ASN A 82 6.92 20.01 4.67
CA ASN A 82 6.48 21.30 5.21
C ASN A 82 7.34 22.46 4.66
N GLY A 83 6.99 22.98 3.48
CA GLY A 83 7.60 24.18 2.89
C GLY A 83 7.63 24.23 1.35
N GLN A 84 7.26 23.16 0.65
CA GLN A 84 7.17 23.11 -0.81
C GLN A 84 5.70 23.06 -1.26
N LYS A 85 5.43 23.19 -2.57
CA LYS A 85 4.06 23.03 -3.12
C LYS A 85 3.52 21.70 -2.57
N PRO A 86 2.45 21.71 -1.77
CA PRO A 86 2.10 20.56 -0.94
C PRO A 86 1.84 19.37 -1.85
N MET A 87 2.63 18.32 -1.66
CA MET A 87 2.41 17.05 -2.32
C MET A 87 1.07 16.50 -1.85
N THR A 88 0.20 16.08 -2.77
CA THR A 88 -1.08 15.51 -2.35
C THR A 88 -0.82 14.26 -1.52
N PRO A 89 -1.61 13.97 -0.47
CA PRO A 89 -1.47 12.74 0.31
C PRO A 89 -1.44 11.49 -0.56
N ARG A 90 -2.22 11.49 -1.65
CA ARG A 90 -2.20 10.44 -2.65
C ARG A 90 -0.83 10.24 -3.29
N HIS A 91 -0.18 11.31 -3.75
CA HIS A 91 1.15 11.22 -4.35
C HIS A 91 2.21 10.80 -3.32
N GLN A 92 2.07 11.24 -2.05
CA GLN A 92 2.88 10.73 -0.94
C GLN A 92 2.74 9.22 -0.82
N ILE A 93 1.51 8.72 -0.69
CA ILE A 93 1.26 7.29 -0.50
C ILE A 93 1.71 6.47 -1.71
N GLU A 94 1.60 6.99 -2.93
CA GLU A 94 2.11 6.32 -4.13
C GLU A 94 3.63 6.18 -4.13
N ILE A 95 4.37 7.26 -3.82
CA ILE A 95 5.84 7.20 -3.67
C ILE A 95 6.20 6.20 -2.57
N LEU A 96 5.50 6.28 -1.44
CA LEU A 96 5.71 5.35 -0.33
C LEU A 96 5.46 3.91 -0.75
N THR A 97 4.37 3.65 -1.47
CA THR A 97 4.03 2.32 -1.92
C THR A 97 5.05 1.79 -2.95
N ALA A 98 5.56 2.64 -3.84
CA ALA A 98 6.60 2.27 -4.80
C ALA A 98 7.96 1.97 -4.15
N GLU A 99 8.39 2.81 -3.21
CA GLU A 99 9.72 2.69 -2.57
C GLU A 99 9.73 1.61 -1.48
N MET A 100 8.57 1.32 -0.88
CA MET A 100 8.45 0.34 0.21
C MET A 100 8.12 -1.06 -0.29
N PHE A 101 7.41 -1.24 -1.40
CA PHE A 101 7.03 -2.59 -1.82
C PHE A 101 7.76 -2.98 -3.10
N ASP A 102 8.55 -4.05 -3.01
CA ASP A 102 9.09 -4.69 -4.19
C ASP A 102 8.02 -5.61 -4.80
N PHE A 103 7.40 -5.12 -5.88
CA PHE A 103 6.39 -5.88 -6.62
C PHE A 103 7.00 -6.88 -7.62
N SER A 104 8.32 -6.92 -7.77
CA SER A 104 8.99 -7.78 -8.76
C SER A 104 8.92 -9.28 -8.41
N GLU A 105 8.72 -9.62 -7.14
CA GLU A 105 8.59 -11.00 -6.67
C GLU A 105 7.18 -11.59 -6.85
N LEU A 106 6.19 -10.76 -7.22
CA LEU A 106 4.81 -11.20 -7.44
C LEU A 106 4.68 -12.00 -8.73
N LYS A 107 3.90 -13.09 -8.69
CA LYS A 107 3.84 -14.07 -9.78
C LYS A 107 2.61 -13.92 -10.68
N CYS A 108 1.48 -13.58 -10.09
CA CYS A 108 0.18 -13.56 -10.77
C CYS A 108 -0.26 -12.15 -11.12
N ILE A 109 0.15 -11.14 -10.34
CA ILE A 109 -0.11 -9.73 -10.60
C ILE A 109 1.16 -9.00 -11.02
N SER A 110 0.99 -8.01 -11.90
CA SER A 110 2.00 -7.01 -12.22
C SER A 110 1.44 -5.65 -11.85
N VAL A 111 2.32 -4.73 -11.44
CA VAL A 111 1.95 -3.38 -11.02
C VAL A 111 2.62 -2.39 -11.96
N GLN A 112 1.88 -1.38 -12.40
CA GLN A 112 2.42 -0.27 -13.18
C GLN A 112 2.08 1.06 -12.49
N THR A 113 3.07 1.95 -12.47
CA THR A 113 2.89 3.37 -12.15
C THR A 113 2.08 4.08 -13.25
N GLU A 114 1.52 5.25 -12.94
CA GLU A 114 0.82 6.06 -13.95
C GLU A 114 1.75 6.45 -15.11
N LYS A 115 3.03 6.71 -14.83
CA LYS A 115 4.04 7.05 -15.82
C LYS A 115 4.31 5.88 -16.78
N GLU A 116 4.48 4.67 -16.27
CA GLU A 116 4.70 3.47 -17.10
C GLU A 116 3.48 3.14 -17.96
N ARG A 117 2.26 3.33 -17.42
CA ARG A 117 1.03 3.13 -18.18
C ARG A 117 0.85 4.16 -19.30
N ALA A 118 1.29 5.40 -19.08
CA ALA A 118 1.26 6.45 -20.10
C ALA A 118 2.19 6.12 -21.28
N ASP A 119 3.30 5.45 -21.03
CA ASP A 119 4.22 4.96 -22.08
C ASP A 119 3.67 3.69 -22.75
N LYS A 120 3.36 2.65 -21.97
CA LYS A 120 2.80 1.39 -22.47
C LYS A 120 1.91 0.69 -21.43
N ILE A 121 0.64 0.50 -21.78
CA ILE A 121 -0.30 -0.25 -20.95
C ILE A 121 -0.03 -1.76 -21.07
N ILE A 122 0.26 -2.41 -19.94
CA ILE A 122 0.32 -3.88 -19.83
C ILE A 122 -1.07 -4.39 -19.48
N ARG A 123 -1.63 -5.25 -20.34
CA ARG A 123 -2.96 -5.82 -20.11
C ARG A 123 -2.94 -6.68 -18.85
N GLY A 124 -3.90 -6.44 -17.96
CA GLY A 124 -4.02 -7.19 -16.72
C GLY A 124 -3.15 -6.66 -15.56
N ALA A 125 -2.30 -5.66 -15.80
CA ALA A 125 -1.57 -5.01 -14.71
C ALA A 125 -2.49 -4.18 -13.81
N PHE A 126 -2.11 -4.09 -12.54
CA PHE A 126 -2.68 -3.24 -11.51
C PHE A 126 -2.09 -1.85 -11.61
N ASN A 127 -2.88 -0.84 -11.25
CA ASN A 127 -2.36 0.51 -11.06
C ASN A 127 -1.73 0.62 -9.67
N LEU A 128 -0.51 1.14 -9.57
CA LEU A 128 0.10 1.45 -8.29
C LEU A 128 -0.78 2.38 -7.44
N GLY A 129 -1.46 3.34 -8.07
CA GLY A 129 -2.40 4.24 -7.38
C GLY A 129 -3.63 3.51 -6.79
N ASP A 130 -4.00 2.34 -7.31
CA ASP A 130 -5.08 1.52 -6.74
C ASP A 130 -4.58 0.75 -5.51
N ILE A 131 -3.39 0.16 -5.60
CA ILE A 131 -2.73 -0.52 -4.48
C ILE A 131 -2.46 0.47 -3.34
N SER A 132 -1.99 1.67 -3.67
CA SER A 132 -1.75 2.76 -2.72
C SER A 132 -3.01 3.15 -1.94
N ARG A 133 -4.18 3.15 -2.60
CA ARG A 133 -5.47 3.38 -1.95
C ARG A 133 -5.90 2.20 -1.07
N GLY A 134 -5.67 0.97 -1.51
CA GLY A 134 -5.87 -0.23 -0.68
C GLY A 134 -4.99 -0.19 0.57
N TYR A 135 -3.72 0.19 0.42
CA TYR A 135 -2.78 0.37 1.52
C TYR A 135 -3.25 1.44 2.50
N LEU A 136 -3.67 2.61 2.02
CA LEU A 136 -4.23 3.65 2.87
C LEU A 136 -5.46 3.16 3.66
N ALA A 137 -6.37 2.44 2.99
CA ALA A 137 -7.55 1.89 3.65
C ALA A 137 -7.16 0.88 4.73
N PHE A 138 -6.21 -0.02 4.42
CA PHE A 138 -5.62 -0.94 5.37
C PHE A 138 -5.04 -0.16 6.56
N LEU A 139 -4.25 0.88 6.35
CA LEU A 139 -3.66 1.66 7.44
C LEU A 139 -4.70 2.37 8.32
N THR A 140 -5.68 3.02 7.70
CA THR A 140 -6.74 3.76 8.40
C THR A 140 -7.81 2.88 9.02
N ASN A 141 -7.83 1.60 8.68
CA ASN A 141 -8.95 0.70 8.94
C ASN A 141 -10.29 1.30 8.47
N ASN A 142 -10.28 2.02 7.35
CA ASN A 142 -11.42 2.79 6.88
C ASN A 142 -11.55 2.69 5.36
N VAL A 143 -12.70 2.19 4.92
CA VAL A 143 -13.05 2.08 3.51
C VAL A 143 -13.37 3.44 2.87
N ASN A 144 -13.82 4.43 3.64
CA ASN A 144 -14.22 5.75 3.14
C ASN A 144 -13.02 6.70 3.02
N ASN A 145 -12.01 6.32 2.24
CA ASN A 145 -10.74 7.03 2.09
C ASN A 145 -10.63 7.85 0.79
N GLU A 146 -11.74 8.15 0.11
CA GLU A 146 -11.74 8.97 -1.12
C GLU A 146 -11.79 10.47 -0.86
N ASN A 147 -12.15 10.89 0.35
CA ASN A 147 -12.23 12.31 0.66
C ASN A 147 -10.85 12.81 1.06
N ASP A 148 -10.18 13.51 0.15
CA ASP A 148 -8.84 14.07 0.37
C ASP A 148 -8.74 14.86 1.70
N LYS A 149 -9.83 15.49 2.15
CA LYS A 149 -9.89 16.15 3.45
C LYS A 149 -9.77 15.17 4.62
N ILE A 150 -10.48 14.04 4.56
CA ILE A 150 -10.41 12.97 5.56
C ILE A 150 -9.02 12.32 5.54
N ILE A 151 -8.43 12.12 4.36
CA ILE A 151 -7.07 11.59 4.26
C ILE A 151 -6.12 12.54 4.99
N ASN A 152 -6.14 13.83 4.65
CA ASN A 152 -5.30 14.85 5.30
C ASN A 152 -5.47 14.89 6.82
N GLU A 153 -6.72 14.88 7.31
CA GLU A 153 -7.03 14.90 8.75
C GLU A 153 -6.58 13.62 9.45
N LYS A 154 -6.66 12.47 8.78
CA LYS A 154 -6.26 11.17 9.34
C LYS A 154 -4.79 10.81 9.12
N MET A 155 -4.03 11.55 8.31
CA MET A 155 -2.60 11.26 8.09
C MET A 155 -1.84 11.22 9.41
N ASP A 156 -2.04 12.22 10.27
CA ASP A 156 -1.38 12.27 11.58
C ASP A 156 -1.81 11.10 12.49
N GLU A 157 -3.09 10.71 12.46
CA GLU A 157 -3.60 9.54 13.21
C GLU A 157 -3.04 8.22 12.69
N ILE A 158 -2.96 8.03 11.36
CA ILE A 158 -2.36 6.85 10.72
C ILE A 158 -0.90 6.71 11.15
N LEU A 159 -0.18 7.82 11.15
CA LEU A 159 1.22 7.90 11.53
C LEU A 159 1.41 7.56 13.01
N VAL A 160 0.59 8.12 13.89
CA VAL A 160 0.62 7.83 15.33
C VAL A 160 0.25 6.37 15.60
N SER A 161 -0.82 5.85 15.00
CA SER A 161 -1.24 4.45 15.15
C SER A 161 -0.13 3.49 14.75
N ARG A 162 0.60 3.77 13.66
CA ARG A 162 1.67 2.91 13.16
C ARG A 162 2.95 2.98 13.98
N VAL A 163 3.29 4.15 14.51
CA VAL A 163 4.40 4.28 15.48
C VAL A 163 4.09 3.49 16.75
N LEU A 164 2.82 3.43 17.16
CA LEU A 164 2.37 2.65 18.31
C LEU A 164 2.33 1.14 18.00
N ASP A 165 1.82 0.74 16.84
CA ASP A 165 1.77 -0.67 16.40
C ASP A 165 3.17 -1.26 16.17
N ALA A 166 4.12 -0.46 15.64
CA ALA A 166 5.51 -0.87 15.45
C ALA A 166 6.30 -1.04 16.75
N ARG A 167 5.75 -0.60 17.90
CA ARG A 167 6.30 -0.84 19.24
C ARG A 167 5.71 -2.09 19.90
N ASN A 168 4.56 -2.55 19.44
CA ASN A 168 3.89 -3.76 19.92
C ASN A 168 4.26 -4.93 19.00
N THR A 169 5.47 -5.46 19.17
CA THR A 169 5.85 -6.75 18.60
C THR A 169 5.02 -7.85 19.24
N ASN A 170 3.92 -8.24 18.59
CA ASN A 170 3.32 -9.58 18.64
C ASN A 170 2.21 -9.67 17.57
N ASN A 171 2.52 -10.35 16.46
CA ASN A 171 1.53 -10.96 15.54
C ASN A 171 0.55 -10.01 14.80
N SER A 172 0.96 -8.79 14.42
CA SER A 172 0.13 -7.92 13.56
C SER A 172 0.36 -8.22 12.07
N LEU A 173 -0.73 -8.48 11.35
CA LEU A 173 -0.75 -8.66 9.89
C LEU A 173 -0.09 -7.46 9.19
N LYS A 174 0.84 -7.71 8.26
CA LYS A 174 1.48 -6.65 7.46
C LYS A 174 0.78 -6.50 6.11
N PHE A 175 0.92 -5.33 5.50
CA PHE A 175 0.35 -5.11 4.16
C PHE A 175 1.03 -5.97 3.08
N GLU A 176 2.32 -6.28 3.27
CA GLU A 176 3.07 -7.21 2.41
C GLU A 176 2.40 -8.60 2.38
N ASP A 177 1.94 -9.10 3.53
CA ASP A 177 1.19 -10.36 3.64
C ASP A 177 -0.16 -10.29 2.90
N VAL A 178 -0.82 -9.14 2.93
CA VAL A 178 -2.08 -8.89 2.23
C VAL A 178 -1.86 -8.91 0.71
N ILE A 179 -0.84 -8.22 0.21
CA ILE A 179 -0.52 -8.19 -1.23
C ILE A 179 -0.08 -9.58 -1.72
N ASN A 180 0.70 -10.31 -0.94
CA ASN A 180 1.06 -11.70 -1.26
C ASN A 180 -0.17 -12.61 -1.35
N LEU A 181 -1.18 -12.39 -0.48
CA LEU A 181 -2.44 -13.12 -0.57
C LEU A 181 -3.24 -12.72 -1.82
N VAL A 182 -3.31 -11.43 -2.15
CA VAL A 182 -3.94 -10.94 -3.39
C VAL A 182 -3.27 -11.55 -4.61
N ASP A 183 -1.93 -11.61 -4.64
CA ASP A 183 -1.17 -12.25 -5.72
C ASP A 183 -1.52 -13.74 -5.84
N LYS A 184 -1.45 -14.48 -4.73
CA LYS A 184 -1.82 -15.91 -4.69
C LYS A 184 -3.24 -16.14 -5.24
N LEU A 185 -4.23 -15.38 -4.76
CA LEU A 185 -5.62 -15.52 -5.17
C LEU A 185 -5.85 -15.09 -6.63
N SER A 186 -5.04 -14.17 -7.15
CA SER A 186 -5.08 -13.71 -8.54
C SER A 186 -4.54 -14.73 -9.55
N PHE A 187 -4.16 -15.94 -9.11
CA PHE A 187 -3.97 -17.07 -10.01
C PHE A 187 -5.26 -17.38 -10.80
N ASP A 188 -6.43 -17.15 -10.20
CA ASP A 188 -7.72 -17.20 -10.90
C ASP A 188 -8.03 -15.84 -11.57
N ASP A 189 -8.36 -15.85 -12.87
CA ASP A 189 -8.59 -14.64 -13.65
C ASP A 189 -9.80 -13.82 -13.18
N PHE A 190 -10.81 -14.48 -12.60
CA PHE A 190 -11.97 -13.80 -12.05
C PHE A 190 -11.60 -13.06 -10.76
N CYS A 191 -10.86 -13.71 -9.85
CA CYS A 191 -10.31 -13.06 -8.67
C CYS A 191 -9.43 -11.87 -9.04
N LYS A 192 -8.53 -12.04 -10.01
CA LYS A 192 -7.67 -10.97 -10.52
C LYS A 192 -8.49 -9.79 -11.04
N SER A 193 -9.54 -10.06 -11.83
CA SER A 193 -10.43 -9.02 -12.36
C SER A 193 -11.21 -8.31 -11.24
N TRP A 194 -11.66 -9.06 -10.24
CA TRP A 194 -12.35 -8.53 -9.06
C TRP A 194 -11.44 -7.59 -8.25
N PHE A 195 -10.19 -7.98 -7.99
CA PHE A 195 -9.20 -7.14 -7.29
C PHE A 195 -8.78 -5.89 -8.06
N LYS A 196 -8.90 -5.90 -9.39
CA LYS A 196 -8.64 -4.69 -10.19
C LYS A 196 -9.71 -3.61 -10.03
N ILE A 197 -10.88 -3.95 -9.51
CA ILE A 197 -11.91 -2.97 -9.17
C ILE A 197 -11.49 -2.30 -7.88
N ASN A 198 -11.13 -1.01 -7.94
CA ASN A 198 -10.57 -0.27 -6.81
C ASN A 198 -11.41 -0.38 -5.52
N ASN A 199 -12.74 -0.28 -5.63
CA ASN A 199 -13.65 -0.42 -4.49
C ASN A 199 -13.58 -1.80 -3.82
N ASN A 200 -13.41 -2.86 -4.61
CA ASN A 200 -13.25 -4.21 -4.08
C ASN A 200 -11.93 -4.36 -3.35
N LEU A 201 -10.83 -3.87 -3.96
CA LEU A 201 -9.51 -3.92 -3.36
C LEU A 201 -9.47 -3.17 -2.04
N ILE A 202 -10.04 -1.97 -1.98
CA ILE A 202 -10.14 -1.21 -0.72
C ILE A 202 -10.94 -2.01 0.32
N GLY A 203 -12.11 -2.54 -0.06
CA GLY A 203 -12.93 -3.32 0.85
C GLY A 203 -12.18 -4.54 1.39
N PHE A 204 -11.52 -5.28 0.51
CA PHE A 204 -10.67 -6.43 0.86
C PHE A 204 -9.56 -6.04 1.82
N CYS A 205 -8.79 -5.00 1.52
CA CYS A 205 -7.68 -4.54 2.35
C CYS A 205 -8.11 -4.13 3.77
N VAL A 206 -9.36 -3.71 3.98
CA VAL A 206 -9.89 -3.46 5.33
C VAL A 206 -10.43 -4.73 5.97
N GLY A 207 -11.27 -5.47 5.27
CA GLY A 207 -11.94 -6.67 5.80
C GLY A 207 -10.97 -7.79 6.19
N ILE A 208 -9.89 -7.96 5.42
CA ILE A 208 -8.92 -9.05 5.59
C ILE A 208 -8.25 -9.04 6.96
N LYS A 209 -8.19 -7.89 7.64
CA LYS A 209 -7.61 -7.80 8.99
C LYS A 209 -8.28 -8.71 10.02
N GLN A 210 -9.55 -9.05 9.80
CA GLN A 210 -10.33 -9.89 10.72
C GLN A 210 -10.43 -11.34 10.27
N SER A 211 -10.17 -11.61 8.98
CA SER A 211 -10.38 -12.92 8.34
C SER A 211 -9.13 -13.46 7.64
N TYR A 212 -7.95 -12.88 7.92
CA TYR A 212 -6.71 -13.31 7.29
C TYR A 212 -6.41 -14.78 7.53
N ASP A 213 -6.61 -15.25 8.76
CA ASP A 213 -6.36 -16.66 9.11
C ASP A 213 -7.31 -17.62 8.40
N ASP A 214 -8.54 -17.19 8.11
CA ASP A 214 -9.51 -17.95 7.34
C ASP A 214 -9.15 -17.99 5.85
N LEU A 215 -8.65 -16.87 5.30
CA LEU A 215 -8.41 -16.71 3.86
C LEU A 215 -7.00 -17.13 3.42
N LYS A 216 -5.98 -17.09 4.27
CA LYS A 216 -4.58 -17.32 3.87
C LYS A 216 -4.35 -18.67 3.18
N ASN A 217 -5.14 -19.68 3.56
CA ASN A 217 -5.03 -21.05 3.04
C ASN A 217 -6.06 -21.38 1.96
N VAL A 218 -7.00 -20.49 1.66
CA VAL A 218 -8.04 -20.72 0.66
C VAL A 218 -7.42 -20.88 -0.74
N ASN A 219 -7.97 -21.80 -1.51
CA ASN A 219 -7.60 -22.01 -2.91
C ASN A 219 -8.21 -20.89 -3.78
N PRO A 220 -7.44 -20.31 -4.74
CA PRO A 220 -7.96 -19.34 -5.70
C PRO A 220 -9.31 -19.72 -6.33
N LYS A 221 -9.51 -20.99 -6.66
CA LYS A 221 -10.76 -21.46 -7.27
C LYS A 221 -11.95 -21.35 -6.33
N THR A 222 -11.79 -21.77 -5.07
CA THR A 222 -12.82 -21.67 -4.04
C THR A 222 -13.16 -20.21 -3.77
N PHE A 223 -12.14 -19.35 -3.65
CA PHE A 223 -12.35 -17.92 -3.47
C PHE A 223 -13.08 -17.29 -4.67
N SER A 224 -12.75 -17.69 -5.90
CA SER A 224 -13.45 -17.26 -7.13
C SER A 224 -14.92 -17.59 -7.09
N ASP A 225 -15.29 -18.79 -6.65
CA ASP A 225 -16.69 -19.21 -6.56
C ASP A 225 -17.43 -18.42 -5.46
N SER A 226 -16.78 -18.13 -4.32
CA SER A 226 -17.33 -17.21 -3.31
C SER A 226 -17.52 -15.78 -3.86
N LEU A 227 -16.59 -15.28 -4.67
CA LEU A 227 -16.70 -13.95 -5.27
C LEU A 227 -17.82 -13.88 -6.31
N LYS A 228 -18.18 -14.97 -6.99
CA LYS A 228 -19.34 -14.98 -7.89
C LYS A 228 -20.64 -14.83 -7.13
N LEU A 229 -20.78 -15.52 -6.00
CA LEU A 229 -21.92 -15.35 -5.10
C LEU A 229 -22.00 -13.91 -4.56
N PHE A 230 -20.84 -13.31 -4.23
CA PHE A 230 -20.78 -11.89 -3.87
C PHE A 230 -21.30 -11.00 -5.00
N GLU A 231 -20.90 -11.24 -6.26
CA GLU A 231 -21.35 -10.44 -7.40
C GLU A 231 -22.84 -10.64 -7.68
N GLU A 232 -23.37 -11.86 -7.56
CA GLU A 232 -24.81 -12.15 -7.65
C GLU A 232 -25.61 -11.39 -6.60
N GLY A 233 -25.18 -11.45 -5.33
CA GLY A 233 -25.82 -10.70 -4.24
C GLY A 233 -25.69 -9.18 -4.39
N PHE A 234 -24.56 -8.71 -4.91
CA PHE A 234 -24.34 -7.28 -5.17
C PHE A 234 -25.22 -6.75 -6.31
N ASP A 235 -25.35 -7.50 -7.40
CA ASP A 235 -26.15 -7.11 -8.57
C ASP A 235 -27.67 -7.12 -8.27
N ALA A 236 -28.11 -7.89 -7.28
CA ALA A 236 -29.48 -7.85 -6.77
C ALA A 236 -29.84 -6.51 -6.09
N ILE A 237 -28.86 -5.70 -5.69
CA ILE A 237 -29.07 -4.40 -5.06
C ILE A 237 -29.44 -3.37 -6.14
N ASN A 238 -30.62 -2.75 -6.02
CA ASN A 238 -31.16 -1.86 -7.06
C ASN A 238 -30.24 -0.65 -7.34
N PRO A 239 -29.66 -0.52 -8.55
CA PRO A 239 -28.66 0.52 -8.87
C PRO A 239 -29.21 1.96 -8.88
N SER A 240 -30.52 2.12 -9.05
CA SER A 240 -31.15 3.44 -9.33
C SER A 240 -31.27 4.36 -8.11
N LYS A 241 -30.92 3.90 -6.90
CA LYS A 241 -31.06 4.65 -5.64
C LYS A 241 -29.76 4.80 -4.84
N VAL A 242 -28.61 4.41 -5.38
CA VAL A 242 -27.46 4.01 -4.55
C VAL A 242 -26.13 4.61 -5.06
N ASN A 243 -25.28 5.07 -4.14
CA ASN A 243 -23.87 5.38 -4.44
C ASN A 243 -23.08 4.06 -4.61
N LEU A 244 -23.19 3.46 -5.80
CA LEU A 244 -22.66 2.12 -6.12
C LEU A 244 -21.20 1.90 -5.69
N GLY A 245 -20.35 2.92 -5.86
CA GLY A 245 -18.94 2.82 -5.47
C GLY A 245 -18.75 2.67 -3.95
N LYS A 246 -19.45 3.50 -3.17
CA LYS A 246 -19.43 3.44 -1.71
C LYS A 246 -19.93 2.07 -1.22
N TYR A 247 -21.08 1.63 -1.73
CA TYR A 247 -21.71 0.39 -1.28
C TYR A 247 -20.92 -0.84 -1.68
N ARG A 248 -20.42 -0.92 -2.92
CA ARG A 248 -19.53 -2.02 -3.34
C ARG A 248 -18.35 -2.18 -2.40
N ARG A 249 -17.76 -1.08 -1.97
CA ARG A 249 -16.63 -1.07 -1.06
C ARG A 249 -16.99 -1.54 0.35
N GLN A 250 -18.11 -1.05 0.89
CA GLN A 250 -18.59 -1.45 2.21
C GLN A 250 -18.97 -2.94 2.23
N LEU A 251 -19.67 -3.40 1.20
CA LEU A 251 -20.07 -4.80 1.05
C LEU A 251 -18.87 -5.70 0.79
N SER A 252 -17.91 -5.30 -0.04
CA SER A 252 -16.66 -6.05 -0.20
C SER A 252 -15.92 -6.18 1.13
N CYS A 253 -15.89 -5.12 1.94
CA CYS A 253 -15.30 -5.16 3.27
C CYS A 253 -16.04 -6.13 4.19
N GLU A 254 -17.36 -6.04 4.27
CA GLU A 254 -18.15 -6.91 5.15
C GLU A 254 -18.09 -8.37 4.70
N PHE A 255 -18.20 -8.62 3.39
CA PHE A 255 -18.07 -9.96 2.82
C PHE A 255 -16.74 -10.61 3.18
N ILE A 256 -15.64 -9.88 3.00
CA ILE A 256 -14.30 -10.40 3.31
C ILE A 256 -14.10 -10.54 4.82
N LYS A 257 -14.56 -9.58 5.62
CA LYS A 257 -14.49 -9.63 7.08
C LYS A 257 -15.24 -10.83 7.66
N SER A 258 -16.41 -11.14 7.11
CA SER A 258 -17.30 -12.21 7.55
C SER A 258 -17.18 -13.46 6.66
N TYR A 259 -16.04 -13.64 5.96
CA TYR A 259 -15.85 -14.66 4.93
C TYR A 259 -16.23 -16.07 5.42
N ALA A 260 -15.73 -16.49 6.59
CA ALA A 260 -16.02 -17.81 7.14
C ALA A 260 -17.52 -18.07 7.35
N ASN A 261 -18.29 -17.04 7.74
CA ASN A 261 -19.73 -17.16 8.01
C ASN A 261 -20.57 -17.08 6.74
N LEU A 262 -20.09 -16.37 5.72
CA LEU A 262 -20.83 -16.12 4.48
C LEU A 262 -20.54 -17.17 3.41
N LEU A 263 -19.58 -18.07 3.64
CA LEU A 263 -19.25 -19.19 2.74
C LEU A 263 -20.40 -20.19 2.54
N GLU A 264 -21.28 -20.35 3.54
CA GLU A 264 -22.37 -21.33 3.50
C GLU A 264 -23.66 -20.79 2.88
N LYS A 265 -23.72 -19.47 2.62
CA LYS A 265 -24.90 -18.81 2.06
C LYS A 265 -24.96 -18.98 0.54
N ASP A 266 -26.16 -19.12 0.02
CA ASP A 266 -26.41 -19.02 -1.41
C ASP A 266 -26.57 -17.56 -1.87
N GLY A 267 -26.80 -17.35 -3.17
CA GLY A 267 -26.91 -16.01 -3.76
C GLY A 267 -28.09 -15.21 -3.22
N ASP A 268 -29.23 -15.86 -2.92
CA ASP A 268 -30.43 -15.20 -2.39
C ASP A 268 -30.22 -14.78 -0.93
N ASP A 269 -29.63 -15.67 -0.12
CA ASP A 269 -29.25 -15.41 1.28
C ASP A 269 -28.23 -14.26 1.41
N LEU A 270 -27.31 -14.14 0.44
CA LEU A 270 -26.33 -13.05 0.38
C LEU A 270 -26.96 -11.74 -0.07
N ALA A 271 -27.89 -11.78 -1.02
CA ALA A 271 -28.63 -10.61 -1.46
C ALA A 271 -29.46 -10.01 -0.32
N GLU A 272 -30.18 -10.84 0.44
CA GLU A 272 -30.93 -10.41 1.63
C GLU A 272 -29.99 -9.79 2.68
N TYR A 273 -28.89 -10.47 2.99
CA TYR A 273 -27.89 -9.96 3.93
C TYR A 273 -27.31 -8.61 3.50
N PHE A 274 -27.00 -8.42 2.21
CA PHE A 274 -26.52 -7.14 1.71
C PHE A 274 -27.59 -6.06 1.73
N MET A 275 -28.86 -6.38 1.44
CA MET A 275 -29.96 -5.42 1.56
C MET A 275 -30.13 -4.94 3.01
N GLU A 276 -30.07 -5.85 3.99
CA GLU A 276 -30.14 -5.49 5.41
C GLU A 276 -28.96 -4.62 5.85
N PHE A 277 -27.73 -4.97 5.43
CA PHE A 277 -26.53 -4.22 5.78
C PHE A 277 -26.53 -2.78 5.19
N THR A 278 -27.27 -2.57 4.10
CA THR A 278 -27.25 -1.32 3.33
C THR A 278 -28.45 -0.40 3.53
N SER A 279 -29.45 -0.88 4.26
CA SER A 279 -30.66 -0.16 4.68
C SER A 279 -30.39 0.80 5.84
#